data_AF-A0A915PF60-F1
#
_entry.id   AF-A0A915PF60-F1
#
_cell.length_a   1.000
_cell.length_b   1.000
_cell.length_c   1.000
_cell.angle_alpha   90.00
_cell.angle_beta   90.00
_cell.angle_gamma   90.00
#
_symmetry.space_group_name_H-M   'P 1'
#
loop_
_entity.id
_entity.type
_entity.pdbx_description
1 polymer ?
#
loop_
_entity_poly.entity_id
_entity_poly.type
_entity_poly.pdbx_seq_one_letter_code
_entity_poly.pdbx_strand_id
1 'polypeptide(L)'
;MGEGTVAQINCNDNDMKKLCKKLKVTPSPYILKHYQNGEFHKDYDREINAKSMYRFLLDPTGDIPWDEDPTAVNVVHLDNYNALQKTVSSGKPVLIMFYAPWCGFCKRLKPEFSAVADKLKGKVVLAGMDVTYRGNEFVAKQFNIDGYPTLEYFVGGVHKFRYRGQNSKDGIIEWLKNPVEQSVTPSVAEQEISWADATNKVVVLNDDTFDDFIAKHRSVLVLLYAPCMFICSRLNSDLCICDSYWLNTDCAAEKGCGHCKMVKPEFIQAAERLAKDGIDGVLAAIDATTNKKTAERYKVEGYPTFAYFKNRKFAWKINERTEDGFYNFMKNPVEPPPPELSWSKHPDGVHVMHLTAENFKAEVKKKKHALIIFYAPWCGYCKRAKPNFFEASKTLATDARIVFGAVDCTVERSLCQEYKIQGFPTIVYLSYGKNRIDYTGEHETASFISFVENGGHISKPQNSASEVDFGSVVTVLDALSFERTISSGNVFVMFFSPWCGHCKAVKPAFREAAEQTHFGKFAVVDCTAWSDLCKKQSVKGYPTFQIFVNGKRHDYTGNRTSSDFATAFKKRGTQKVKYHEKLWEGSYSSFDIEVILEVPTVALLVMPFHL
;
A
#
# COMPACT_ATOMS: atom_id res chain seq x y z
N MET A 1 -8.01 -6.57 18.97
CA MET A 1 -6.99 -6.89 19.99
C MET A 1 -6.11 -7.94 19.37
N GLY A 2 -4.81 -7.67 19.19
CA GLY A 2 -3.86 -8.61 18.60
C GLY A 2 -3.11 -9.39 19.68
N GLU A 3 -2.68 -10.61 19.37
CA GLU A 3 -1.82 -11.43 20.24
C GLU A 3 -0.37 -11.33 19.74
N GLY A 4 0.54 -10.88 20.61
CA GLY A 4 1.98 -10.89 20.37
C GLY A 4 2.68 -11.81 21.36
N THR A 5 3.61 -12.64 20.89
CA THR A 5 4.38 -13.56 21.74
C THR A 5 5.78 -13.00 21.98
N VAL A 6 6.16 -12.86 23.24
CA VAL A 6 7.52 -12.50 23.65
C VAL A 6 8.17 -13.74 24.26
N ALA A 7 9.34 -14.14 23.76
CA ALA A 7 10.11 -15.27 24.26
C ALA A 7 11.51 -14.81 24.69
N GLN A 8 11.98 -15.29 25.86
CA GLN A 8 13.30 -14.98 26.39
C GLN A 8 14.21 -16.21 26.25
N ILE A 9 15.45 -15.99 25.79
CA ILE A 9 16.48 -17.02 25.71
C ILE A 9 17.67 -16.58 26.56
N ASN A 10 18.07 -17.41 27.53
CA ASN A 10 19.26 -17.17 28.34
C ASN A 10 20.50 -17.74 27.65
N CYS A 11 21.36 -16.87 27.11
CA CYS A 11 22.58 -17.30 26.41
C CYS A 11 23.70 -17.82 27.33
N ASN A 12 23.55 -17.69 28.66
CA ASN A 12 24.48 -18.26 29.63
C ASN A 12 24.19 -19.74 29.93
N ASP A 13 23.01 -20.23 29.54
CA ASP A 13 22.66 -21.63 29.66
C ASP A 13 23.44 -22.47 28.62
N ASN A 14 24.05 -23.57 29.07
CA ASN A 14 24.90 -24.42 28.25
C ASN A 14 24.16 -25.00 27.04
N ASP A 15 22.86 -25.28 27.18
CA ASP A 15 22.03 -25.82 26.10
C ASP A 15 21.69 -24.77 25.04
N MET A 16 21.51 -23.51 25.47
CA MET A 16 21.13 -22.39 24.59
C MET A 16 22.33 -21.62 24.04
N LYS A 17 23.54 -21.81 24.61
CA LYS A 17 24.79 -21.18 24.16
C LYS A 17 25.10 -21.47 22.69
N LYS A 18 24.81 -22.70 22.22
CA LYS A 18 24.96 -23.07 20.79
C LYS A 18 23.99 -22.30 19.89
N LEU A 19 22.75 -22.09 20.35
CA LEU A 19 21.74 -21.33 19.62
C LEU A 19 22.12 -19.85 19.53
N CYS A 20 22.54 -19.23 20.63
CA CYS A 20 22.99 -17.83 20.62
C CYS A 20 24.21 -17.61 19.71
N LYS A 21 25.18 -18.55 19.73
CA LYS A 21 26.34 -18.50 18.82
C LYS A 21 25.93 -18.61 17.35
N LYS A 22 24.97 -19.49 17.03
CA LYS A 22 24.42 -19.65 15.67
C LYS A 22 23.71 -18.38 15.19
N LEU A 23 22.96 -17.73 16.07
CA LEU A 23 22.25 -16.48 15.79
C LEU A 23 23.16 -15.24 15.79
N LYS A 24 24.48 -15.43 15.91
CA LYS A 24 25.49 -14.36 15.99
C LYS A 24 25.15 -13.33 17.07
N VAL A 25 24.60 -13.79 18.19
CA VAL A 25 24.22 -12.92 19.30
C VAL A 25 25.46 -12.66 20.16
N THR A 26 25.88 -11.39 20.23
CA THR A 26 26.86 -10.85 21.19
C THR A 26 26.09 -9.98 22.18
N PRO A 27 25.46 -10.56 23.22
CA PRO A 27 24.54 -9.83 24.08
C PRO A 27 25.31 -8.97 25.08
N SER A 28 24.93 -7.69 25.19
CA SER A 28 25.29 -6.84 26.34
C SER A 28 24.24 -5.76 26.56
N PRO A 29 23.36 -5.85 27.59
CA PRO A 29 23.04 -7.03 28.39
C PRO A 29 22.08 -8.03 27.70
N TYR A 30 21.43 -7.64 26.60
CA TYR A 30 20.54 -8.51 25.80
C TYR A 30 20.43 -7.99 24.36
N ILE A 31 19.87 -8.81 23.45
CA ILE A 31 19.51 -8.41 22.09
C ILE A 31 18.05 -8.78 21.83
N LEU A 32 17.33 -7.91 21.13
CA LEU A 32 15.94 -8.15 20.73
C LEU A 32 15.89 -8.40 19.23
N LYS A 33 15.27 -9.51 18.85
CA LYS A 33 15.11 -9.92 17.45
C LYS A 33 13.63 -10.16 17.18
N HIS A 34 13.12 -9.59 16.10
CA HIS A 34 11.75 -9.81 15.68
C HIS A 34 11.65 -10.99 14.74
N TYR A 35 10.68 -11.86 15.00
CA TYR A 35 10.35 -12.97 14.15
C TYR A 35 8.92 -12.81 13.64
N GLN A 36 8.74 -12.81 12.32
CA GLN A 36 7.44 -12.75 11.68
C GLN A 36 7.15 -14.12 11.07
N ASN A 37 6.08 -14.77 11.52
CA ASN A 37 5.70 -16.12 11.07
C ASN A 37 6.79 -17.19 11.27
N GLY A 38 7.59 -17.06 12.33
CA GLY A 38 8.63 -18.03 12.71
C GLY A 38 10.01 -17.80 12.07
N GLU A 39 10.11 -16.87 11.12
CA GLU A 39 11.38 -16.48 10.50
C GLU A 39 11.89 -15.17 11.07
N PHE A 40 13.22 -15.03 11.13
CA PHE A 40 13.84 -13.77 11.52
C PHE A 40 13.44 -12.70 10.49
N HIS A 41 12.73 -11.67 10.96
CA HIS A 41 12.31 -10.55 10.14
C HIS A 41 13.39 -9.47 10.13
N LYS A 42 13.72 -8.96 11.32
CA LYS A 42 14.74 -7.93 11.53
C LYS A 42 15.18 -7.88 12.98
N ASP A 43 16.32 -7.28 13.22
CA ASP A 43 16.71 -6.85 14.56
C ASP A 43 15.77 -5.74 15.01
N TYR A 44 15.40 -5.77 16.30
CA TYR A 44 14.59 -4.72 16.89
C TYR A 44 15.40 -3.42 16.90
N ASP A 45 14.88 -2.41 16.22
CA ASP A 45 15.55 -1.16 15.89
C ASP A 45 14.83 0.05 16.49
N ARG A 46 14.20 -0.16 17.65
CA ARG A 46 13.35 0.80 18.35
C ARG A 46 13.80 0.93 19.80
N GLU A 47 13.27 1.90 20.52
CA GLU A 47 13.57 2.05 21.94
C GLU A 47 13.06 0.87 22.76
N ILE A 48 13.78 0.51 23.83
CA ILE A 48 13.45 -0.64 24.66
C ILE A 48 12.45 -0.24 25.75
N ASN A 49 11.20 -0.02 25.33
CA ASN A 49 10.08 0.26 26.23
C ASN A 49 8.79 -0.39 25.69
N ALA A 50 7.79 -0.56 26.56
CA ALA A 50 6.56 -1.28 26.21
C ALA A 50 5.77 -0.62 25.07
N LYS A 51 5.78 0.72 25.00
CA LYS A 51 5.06 1.51 23.99
C LYS A 51 5.67 1.29 22.59
N SER A 52 6.98 1.37 22.49
CA SER A 52 7.76 1.14 21.27
C SER A 52 7.64 -0.30 20.81
N MET A 53 7.76 -1.26 21.73
CA MET A 53 7.58 -2.69 21.42
C MET A 53 6.18 -2.99 20.89
N TYR A 54 5.15 -2.42 21.53
CA TYR A 54 3.76 -2.57 21.09
C TYR A 54 3.53 -1.99 19.69
N ARG A 55 3.99 -0.75 19.45
CA ARG A 55 3.88 -0.10 18.13
C ARG A 55 4.60 -0.88 17.04
N PHE A 56 5.81 -1.36 17.34
CA PHE A 56 6.59 -2.18 16.43
C PHE A 56 5.90 -3.50 16.11
N LEU A 57 5.23 -4.15 17.07
CA LEU A 57 4.46 -5.37 16.80
C LEU A 57 3.20 -5.13 15.97
N LEU A 58 2.62 -3.93 16.01
CA LEU A 58 1.49 -3.55 15.15
C LEU A 58 1.93 -3.30 13.70
N ASP A 59 3.07 -2.65 13.51
CA ASP A 59 3.64 -2.36 12.19
C ASP A 59 5.18 -2.50 12.24
N PRO A 60 5.72 -3.72 12.08
CA PRO A 60 7.16 -3.97 12.13
C PRO A 60 7.89 -3.44 10.88
N THR A 61 7.13 -3.02 9.85
CA THR A 61 7.64 -2.39 8.63
C THR A 61 7.59 -0.87 8.67
N GLY A 62 6.89 -0.29 9.65
CA GLY A 62 6.74 1.14 9.80
C GLY A 62 8.07 1.83 10.11
N ASP A 63 8.17 3.11 9.73
CA ASP A 63 9.32 3.94 10.06
C ASP A 63 9.51 4.08 11.59
N ILE A 64 10.67 4.58 12.00
CA ILE A 64 10.92 4.89 13.42
C ILE A 64 9.88 5.92 13.87
N PRO A 65 9.11 5.66 14.95
CA PRO A 65 8.23 6.65 15.54
C PRO A 65 9.02 7.93 15.79
N TRP A 66 8.39 9.08 15.49
CA TRP A 66 9.11 10.35 15.57
C TRP A 66 9.56 10.69 16.99
N ASP A 67 8.87 10.15 18.01
CA ASP A 67 9.26 10.25 19.42
C ASP A 67 10.50 9.43 19.80
N GLU A 68 10.99 8.58 18.89
CA GLU A 68 12.22 7.78 19.03
C GLU A 68 13.32 8.24 18.05
N ASP A 69 13.08 9.29 17.28
CA ASP A 69 14.04 9.80 16.30
C ASP A 69 15.15 10.58 17.03
N PRO A 70 16.44 10.22 16.84
CA PRO A 70 17.55 10.92 17.52
C PRO A 70 17.69 12.39 17.13
N THR A 71 17.09 12.80 16.00
CA THR A 71 17.05 14.22 15.59
C THR A 71 15.92 14.99 16.29
N ALA A 72 14.94 14.32 16.90
CA ALA A 72 13.76 14.93 17.48
C ALA A 72 13.82 15.13 19.01
N VAL A 73 15.00 14.99 19.64
CA VAL A 73 15.17 15.03 21.11
C VAL A 73 14.62 16.30 21.75
N ASN A 74 14.65 17.44 21.05
CA ASN A 74 14.14 18.71 21.56
C ASN A 74 12.68 19.00 21.18
N VAL A 75 12.02 18.10 20.46
CA VAL A 75 10.58 18.15 20.18
C VAL A 75 9.83 17.47 21.32
N VAL A 76 8.79 18.14 21.85
CA VAL A 76 7.93 17.56 22.87
C VAL A 76 6.86 16.70 22.20
N HIS A 77 6.94 15.38 22.40
CA HIS A 77 5.95 14.45 21.84
C HIS A 77 4.73 14.31 22.76
N LEU A 78 3.56 14.62 22.23
CA LEU A 78 2.29 14.65 22.95
C LEU A 78 1.51 13.37 22.69
N ASP A 79 1.38 12.53 23.72
CA ASP A 79 0.71 11.24 23.59
C ASP A 79 -0.81 11.32 23.69
N ASN A 80 -1.33 12.32 24.40
CA ASN A 80 -2.76 12.50 24.65
C ASN A 80 -3.11 13.96 24.94
N TYR A 81 -4.41 14.23 25.04
CA TYR A 81 -4.92 15.57 25.31
C TYR A 81 -4.46 16.16 26.65
N ASN A 82 -4.27 15.35 27.69
CA ASN A 82 -3.77 15.86 28.98
C ASN A 82 -2.33 16.35 28.85
N ALA A 83 -1.48 15.64 28.09
CA ALA A 83 -0.13 16.07 27.78
C ALA A 83 -0.12 17.36 26.97
N LEU A 84 -1.05 17.52 26.01
CA LEU A 84 -1.24 18.76 25.27
C LEU A 84 -1.58 19.90 26.22
N GLN A 85 -2.61 19.74 27.06
CA GLN A 85 -3.06 20.76 28.02
C GLN A 85 -1.97 21.18 29.00
N LYS A 86 -1.20 20.21 29.53
CA LYS A 86 -0.06 20.48 30.40
C LYS A 86 1.03 21.27 29.68
N THR A 87 1.34 20.92 28.43
CA THR A 87 2.39 21.57 27.64
C THR A 87 2.02 23.01 27.29
N VAL A 88 0.79 23.26 26.84
CA VAL A 88 0.33 24.62 26.53
C VAL A 88 0.23 25.51 27.77
N SER A 89 -0.03 24.91 28.94
CA SER A 89 -0.10 25.61 30.23
C SER A 89 1.26 25.83 30.90
N SER A 90 2.38 25.46 30.25
CA SER A 90 3.73 25.58 30.81
C SER A 90 4.27 27.01 30.93
N GLY A 91 3.50 28.01 30.50
CA GLY A 91 3.86 29.43 30.53
C GLY A 91 4.76 29.89 29.38
N LYS A 92 5.39 28.96 28.64
CA LYS A 92 6.14 29.27 27.43
C LYS A 92 5.24 29.24 26.19
N PRO A 93 5.57 29.98 25.12
CA PRO A 93 4.90 29.80 23.85
C PRO A 93 5.13 28.40 23.28
N VAL A 94 4.09 27.80 22.72
CA VAL A 94 4.12 26.43 22.20
C VAL A 94 3.63 26.42 20.76
N LEU A 95 4.38 25.80 19.84
CA LEU A 95 3.93 25.50 18.49
C LEU A 95 3.77 23.98 18.36
N ILE A 96 2.55 23.53 18.11
CA ILE A 96 2.20 22.11 18.03
C ILE A 96 1.99 21.72 16.57
N MET A 97 2.72 20.73 16.07
CA MET A 97 2.46 20.07 14.79
C MET A 97 1.56 18.85 15.01
N PHE A 98 0.33 18.94 14.51
CA PHE A 98 -0.58 17.80 14.40
C PHE A 98 -0.30 17.05 13.10
N TYR A 99 0.00 15.75 13.20
CA TYR A 99 0.45 14.94 12.07
C TYR A 99 -0.19 13.54 12.06
N ALA A 100 0.02 12.84 10.94
CA ALA A 100 -0.27 11.42 10.77
C ALA A 100 1.01 10.68 10.35
N PRO A 101 1.30 9.46 10.86
CA PRO A 101 2.53 8.72 10.56
C PRO A 101 2.71 8.41 9.06
N TRP A 102 1.62 8.18 8.34
CA TRP A 102 1.60 7.86 6.91
C TRP A 102 1.60 9.10 6.00
N CYS A 103 1.53 10.32 6.53
CA CYS A 103 1.49 11.53 5.70
C CYS A 103 2.88 11.90 5.16
N GLY A 104 3.02 11.91 3.84
CA GLY A 104 4.28 12.26 3.17
C GLY A 104 4.76 13.70 3.43
N PHE A 105 3.84 14.68 3.53
CA PHE A 105 4.19 16.06 3.87
C PHE A 105 4.73 16.17 5.30
N CYS A 106 4.15 15.45 6.25
CA CYS A 106 4.65 15.38 7.61
C CYS A 106 6.06 14.79 7.65
N LYS A 107 6.31 13.69 6.92
CA LYS A 107 7.64 13.08 6.85
C LYS A 107 8.72 14.06 6.37
N ARG A 108 8.40 14.92 5.38
CA ARG A 108 9.32 15.97 4.90
C ARG A 108 9.52 17.11 5.89
N LEU A 109 8.48 17.50 6.64
CA LEU A 109 8.55 18.62 7.58
C LEU A 109 9.23 18.26 8.92
N LYS A 110 9.13 16.99 9.37
CA LYS A 110 9.73 16.52 10.62
C LYS A 110 11.21 16.93 10.83
N PRO A 111 12.14 16.70 9.88
CA PRO A 111 13.55 17.09 10.08
C PRO A 111 13.72 18.60 10.22
N GLU A 112 13.01 19.40 9.41
CA GLU A 112 13.03 20.87 9.50
C GLU A 112 12.47 21.34 10.85
N PHE A 113 11.36 20.77 11.30
CA PHE A 113 10.70 21.10 12.57
C PHE A 113 11.56 20.72 13.79
N SER A 114 12.23 19.57 13.74
CA SER A 114 13.23 19.17 14.73
C SER A 114 14.38 20.17 14.82
N ALA A 115 14.93 20.62 13.67
CA ALA A 115 15.99 21.62 13.65
C ALA A 115 15.55 22.99 14.21
N VAL A 116 14.27 23.36 14.05
CA VAL A 116 13.69 24.54 14.71
C VAL A 116 13.65 24.35 16.22
N ALA A 117 13.24 23.18 16.69
CA ALA A 117 13.20 22.85 18.12
C ALA A 117 14.58 22.95 18.77
N ASP A 118 15.62 22.47 18.08
CA ASP A 118 17.00 22.60 18.53
C ASP A 118 17.43 24.07 18.65
N LYS A 119 17.13 24.89 17.63
CA LYS A 119 17.54 26.29 17.57
C LYS A 119 16.79 27.20 18.54
N LEU A 120 15.53 26.89 18.85
CA LEU A 120 14.66 27.67 19.74
C LEU A 120 14.51 27.06 21.14
N LYS A 121 15.34 26.06 21.47
CA LYS A 121 15.34 25.40 22.77
C LYS A 121 15.33 26.41 23.90
N GLY A 122 14.34 26.27 24.78
CA GLY A 122 14.16 27.11 25.96
C GLY A 122 13.36 28.39 25.73
N LYS A 123 13.24 28.89 24.49
CA LYS A 123 12.46 30.09 24.12
C LYS A 123 11.03 29.75 23.72
N VAL A 124 10.87 28.80 22.80
CA VAL A 124 9.58 28.31 22.31
C VAL A 124 9.59 26.79 22.43
N VAL A 125 8.48 26.21 22.85
CA VAL A 125 8.30 24.76 22.90
C VAL A 125 7.74 24.30 21.56
N LEU A 126 8.49 23.47 20.85
CA LEU A 126 8.02 22.81 19.64
C LEU A 126 7.50 21.43 20.04
N ALA A 127 6.27 21.12 19.69
CA ALA A 127 5.61 19.89 20.09
C ALA A 127 5.00 19.16 18.88
N GLY A 128 4.92 17.83 18.97
CA GLY A 128 4.35 16.98 17.93
C GLY A 128 3.24 16.09 18.50
N MET A 129 2.10 16.01 17.82
CA MET A 129 0.99 15.12 18.22
C MET A 129 0.49 14.29 17.05
N ASP A 130 0.52 12.98 17.21
CA ASP A 130 -0.15 12.04 16.31
C ASP A 130 -1.65 12.01 16.65
N VAL A 131 -2.46 12.62 15.78
CA VAL A 131 -3.91 12.69 15.95
C VAL A 131 -4.65 11.49 15.36
N THR A 132 -3.92 10.59 14.69
CA THR A 132 -4.46 9.30 14.22
C THR A 132 -4.35 8.21 15.30
N TYR A 133 -3.58 8.48 16.35
CA TYR A 133 -3.45 7.56 17.48
C TYR A 133 -4.78 7.43 18.26
N ARG A 134 -5.08 6.22 18.73
CA ARG A 134 -6.33 5.90 19.42
C ARG A 134 -6.50 6.81 20.65
N GLY A 135 -7.66 7.44 20.75
CA GLY A 135 -7.99 8.38 21.82
C GLY A 135 -7.65 9.84 21.52
N ASN A 136 -6.94 10.13 20.43
CA ASN A 136 -6.65 11.51 20.01
C ASN A 136 -7.59 12.03 18.91
N GLU A 137 -8.50 11.18 18.41
CA GLU A 137 -9.43 11.49 17.31
C GLU A 137 -10.28 12.74 17.55
N PHE A 138 -10.64 13.04 18.80
CA PHE A 138 -11.42 14.21 19.16
C PHE A 138 -10.63 15.53 19.05
N VAL A 139 -9.30 15.46 19.18
CA VAL A 139 -8.41 16.63 19.07
C VAL A 139 -8.47 17.20 17.66
N ALA A 140 -8.55 16.34 16.64
CA ALA A 140 -8.74 16.75 15.26
C ALA A 140 -10.02 17.58 15.06
N LYS A 141 -11.13 17.18 15.71
CA LYS A 141 -12.39 17.91 15.67
C LYS A 141 -12.32 19.24 16.43
N GLN A 142 -11.75 19.22 17.63
CA GLN A 142 -11.66 20.38 18.51
C GLN A 142 -10.86 21.53 17.88
N PHE A 143 -9.76 21.21 17.20
CA PHE A 143 -8.91 22.19 16.53
C PHE A 143 -9.21 22.33 15.03
N ASN A 144 -10.31 21.74 14.53
CA ASN A 144 -10.68 21.76 13.11
C ASN A 144 -9.50 21.43 12.16
N ILE A 145 -8.93 20.24 12.37
CA ILE A 145 -7.81 19.70 11.60
C ILE A 145 -8.39 18.83 10.48
N ASP A 146 -8.39 19.38 9.26
CA ASP A 146 -8.89 18.77 8.02
C ASP A 146 -7.77 18.26 7.10
N GLY A 147 -6.50 18.53 7.47
CA GLY A 147 -5.32 18.08 6.73
C GLY A 147 -4.06 18.00 7.59
N TYR A 148 -3.04 17.31 7.06
CA TYR A 148 -1.75 17.11 7.74
C TYR A 148 -0.58 17.58 6.87
N PRO A 149 0.45 18.23 7.44
CA PRO A 149 0.55 18.70 8.82
C PRO A 149 -0.29 19.96 9.07
N THR A 150 -0.85 20.10 10.27
CA THR A 150 -1.46 21.36 10.75
C THR A 150 -0.68 21.86 11.97
N LEU A 151 -0.27 23.12 11.96
CA LEU A 151 0.54 23.71 13.03
C LEU A 151 -0.26 24.78 13.78
N GLU A 152 -0.37 24.63 15.10
CA GLU A 152 -1.15 25.53 15.96
C GLU A 152 -0.26 26.13 17.06
N TYR A 153 -0.36 27.44 17.24
CA TYR A 153 0.44 28.22 18.18
C TYR A 153 -0.36 28.64 19.41
N PHE A 154 0.25 28.45 20.58
CA PHE A 154 -0.35 28.69 21.88
C PHE A 154 0.54 29.61 22.72
N VAL A 155 -0.08 30.52 23.47
CA VAL A 155 0.61 31.40 24.44
C VAL A 155 -0.20 31.43 25.72
N GLY A 156 0.43 31.07 26.84
CA GLY A 156 -0.21 31.10 28.16
C GLY A 156 -1.42 30.17 28.27
N GLY A 157 -1.37 28.98 27.66
CA GLY A 157 -2.46 28.00 27.65
C GLY A 157 -3.58 28.27 26.64
N VAL A 158 -3.56 29.42 25.96
CA VAL A 158 -4.61 29.81 25.01
C VAL A 158 -4.10 29.63 23.58
N HIS A 159 -4.92 29.01 22.73
CA HIS A 159 -4.70 28.99 21.28
C HIS A 159 -4.71 30.42 20.76
N LYS A 160 -3.65 30.81 20.04
CA LYS A 160 -3.51 32.15 19.47
C LYS A 160 -3.70 32.11 17.96
N PHE A 161 -2.85 31.39 17.25
CA PHE A 161 -2.77 31.46 15.79
C PHE A 161 -2.56 30.08 15.17
N ARG A 162 -3.18 29.84 14.00
CA ARG A 162 -2.78 28.74 13.11
C ARG A 162 -1.61 29.19 12.26
N TYR A 163 -0.52 28.44 12.29
CA TYR A 163 0.63 28.68 11.44
C TYR A 163 0.31 28.26 10.00
N ARG A 164 0.42 29.20 9.05
CA ARG A 164 0.21 28.96 7.62
C ARG A 164 1.40 29.44 6.76
N GLY A 165 2.57 29.62 7.38
CA GLY A 165 3.81 30.03 6.71
C GLY A 165 4.51 28.90 5.96
N GLN A 166 5.74 29.17 5.51
CA GLN A 166 6.56 28.20 4.78
C GLN A 166 6.98 27.02 5.65
N ASN A 167 6.76 25.80 5.16
CA ASN A 167 7.16 24.55 5.82
C ASN A 167 8.68 24.28 5.69
N SER A 168 9.50 25.25 6.09
CA SER A 168 10.97 25.22 6.15
C SER A 168 11.44 25.69 7.53
N LYS A 169 12.63 25.26 7.97
CA LYS A 169 13.21 25.68 9.25
C LYS A 169 13.27 27.20 9.39
N ASP A 170 13.72 27.89 8.34
CA ASP A 170 13.89 29.35 8.39
C ASP A 170 12.54 30.08 8.40
N GLY A 171 11.55 29.60 7.64
CA GLY A 171 10.20 30.16 7.64
C GLY A 171 9.47 30.02 8.97
N ILE A 172 9.65 28.90 9.67
CA ILE A 172 9.08 28.71 11.01
C ILE A 172 9.78 29.61 12.03
N ILE A 173 11.11 29.70 12.00
CA ILE A 173 11.88 30.55 12.93
C ILE A 173 11.55 32.02 12.75
N GLU A 174 11.46 32.48 11.51
CA GLU A 174 11.11 33.86 11.20
C GLU A 174 9.73 34.22 11.72
N TRP A 175 8.74 33.37 11.48
CA TRP A 175 7.39 33.58 12.00
C TRP A 175 7.34 33.57 13.54
N LEU A 176 8.10 32.67 14.19
CA LEU A 176 8.15 32.59 15.65
C LEU A 176 8.79 33.82 16.31
N LYS A 177 9.54 34.65 15.58
CA LYS A 177 10.05 35.93 16.11
C LYS A 177 8.93 36.96 16.28
N ASN A 178 7.92 36.93 15.41
CA ASN A 178 6.76 37.83 15.47
C ASN A 178 5.49 37.06 15.09
N PRO A 179 4.94 36.23 16.00
CA PRO A 179 3.76 35.43 15.73
C PRO A 179 2.55 36.35 15.55
N VAL A 180 1.93 36.28 14.38
CA VAL A 180 0.74 37.05 14.04
C VAL A 180 -0.34 36.13 13.50
N GLU A 181 -1.61 36.48 13.74
CA GLU A 181 -2.73 35.82 13.08
C GLU A 181 -2.63 36.09 11.60
N GLN A 182 -2.26 35.06 10.85
CA GLN A 182 -2.37 35.13 9.40
C GLN A 182 -3.85 34.99 9.06
N SER A 183 -4.57 36.13 9.09
CA SER A 183 -5.89 36.24 8.52
C SER A 183 -5.85 35.74 7.07
N VAL A 184 -6.93 35.15 6.56
CA VAL A 184 -7.03 34.72 5.15
C VAL A 184 -6.87 35.89 4.16
N THR A 185 -6.77 37.13 4.65
CA THR A 185 -6.26 38.29 3.91
C THR A 185 -4.73 38.33 3.88
N PRO A 186 -4.10 38.29 2.70
CA PRO A 186 -2.64 38.25 2.55
C PRO A 186 -2.04 39.63 2.85
N SER A 187 -1.41 39.80 4.00
CA SER A 187 -0.57 40.98 4.24
C SER A 187 0.55 40.67 5.23
N VAL A 188 1.64 40.07 4.75
CA VAL A 188 2.92 40.75 4.49
C VAL A 188 3.67 39.81 3.54
N ALA A 189 3.71 40.19 2.27
CA ALA A 189 4.69 39.80 1.26
C ALA A 189 5.47 38.46 1.49
N GLU A 190 4.80 37.31 1.33
CA GLU A 190 5.26 36.51 0.21
C GLU A 190 4.85 37.34 -0.99
N GLN A 191 5.80 38.07 -1.58
CA GLN A 191 5.66 38.42 -2.98
C GLN A 191 5.19 37.11 -3.63
N GLU A 192 3.95 37.07 -4.16
CA GLU A 192 3.67 36.13 -5.22
C GLU A 192 4.89 36.28 -6.11
N ILE A 193 5.74 35.25 -6.20
CA ILE A 193 6.89 35.31 -7.08
C ILE A 193 6.26 35.68 -8.41
N SER A 194 6.33 36.95 -8.82
CA SER A 194 5.76 37.36 -10.08
C SER A 194 6.41 36.43 -11.08
N TRP A 195 5.73 36.02 -12.14
CA TRP A 195 6.50 35.32 -13.17
C TRP A 195 7.67 36.19 -13.69
N ALA A 196 7.68 37.49 -13.39
CA ALA A 196 8.82 38.41 -13.54
C ALA A 196 9.90 38.33 -12.43
N ASP A 197 9.55 37.88 -11.21
CA ASP A 197 10.48 37.72 -10.06
C ASP A 197 10.95 36.26 -9.90
N ALA A 198 10.26 35.30 -10.53
CA ALA A 198 10.73 33.93 -10.72
C ALA A 198 11.94 34.00 -11.63
N THR A 199 12.96 33.20 -11.36
CA THR A 199 14.21 33.17 -12.14
C THR A 199 13.94 33.22 -13.65
N ASN A 200 14.81 33.92 -14.39
CA ASN A 200 14.78 34.16 -15.85
C ASN A 200 14.70 32.89 -16.76
N LYS A 201 14.32 31.73 -16.21
CA LYS A 201 14.29 30.41 -16.84
C LYS A 201 12.88 29.92 -17.18
N VAL A 202 11.83 30.46 -16.57
CA VAL A 202 10.45 30.25 -17.07
C VAL A 202 10.06 31.43 -17.95
N VAL A 203 9.65 31.15 -19.19
CA VAL A 203 9.23 32.20 -20.12
C VAL A 203 7.74 32.50 -19.95
N VAL A 204 7.39 33.75 -19.73
CA VAL A 204 5.99 34.20 -19.68
C VAL A 204 5.51 34.52 -21.08
N LEU A 205 4.43 33.88 -21.50
CA LEU A 205 3.81 34.07 -22.79
C LEU A 205 2.47 34.78 -22.63
N ASN A 206 2.02 35.38 -23.73
CA ASN A 206 0.68 35.94 -23.92
C ASN A 206 0.18 35.56 -25.31
N ASP A 207 -1.09 35.87 -25.62
CA ASP A 207 -1.73 35.53 -26.89
C ASP A 207 -0.95 36.04 -28.13
N ASP A 208 -0.20 37.14 -28.00
CA ASP A 208 0.54 37.75 -29.12
C ASP A 208 1.94 37.14 -29.33
N THR A 209 2.58 36.67 -28.24
CA THR A 209 3.96 36.13 -28.24
C THR A 209 4.01 34.61 -28.33
N PHE A 210 2.89 33.94 -28.07
CA PHE A 210 2.81 32.49 -27.97
C PHE A 210 3.27 31.79 -29.25
N ASP A 211 2.70 32.15 -30.40
CA ASP A 211 2.93 31.43 -31.66
C ASP A 211 4.38 31.58 -32.14
N ASP A 212 4.95 32.79 -32.06
CA ASP A 212 6.35 33.06 -32.39
C ASP A 212 7.32 32.30 -31.48
N PHE A 213 6.98 32.15 -30.20
CA PHE A 213 7.80 31.43 -29.24
C PHE A 213 7.80 29.93 -29.53
N ILE A 214 6.63 29.32 -29.72
CA ILE A 214 6.51 27.91 -30.06
C ILE A 214 7.23 27.59 -31.39
N ALA A 215 7.22 28.51 -32.35
CA ALA A 215 7.94 28.34 -33.62
C ALA A 215 9.47 28.29 -33.47
N LYS A 216 10.04 28.95 -32.45
CA LYS A 216 11.49 29.03 -32.23
C LYS A 216 12.05 27.82 -31.47
N HIS A 217 11.24 27.15 -30.65
CA HIS A 217 11.70 26.09 -29.76
C HIS A 217 11.22 24.69 -30.19
N ARG A 218 12.08 23.67 -30.03
CA ARG A 218 11.77 22.28 -30.43
C ARG A 218 11.00 21.50 -29.36
N SER A 219 11.18 21.83 -28.09
CA SER A 219 10.56 21.15 -26.95
C SER A 219 10.13 22.20 -25.94
N VAL A 220 8.82 22.42 -25.80
CA VAL A 220 8.26 23.42 -24.89
C VAL A 220 7.12 22.82 -24.08
N LEU A 221 7.14 22.98 -22.77
CA LEU A 221 6.03 22.66 -21.90
C LEU A 221 5.43 23.95 -21.34
N VAL A 222 4.17 24.21 -21.68
CA VAL A 222 3.45 25.42 -21.29
C VAL A 222 2.48 25.13 -20.14
N LEU A 223 2.63 25.85 -19.03
CA LEU A 223 1.68 25.91 -17.94
C LEU A 223 0.61 26.98 -18.23
N LEU A 224 -0.63 26.54 -18.44
CA LEU A 224 -1.81 27.39 -18.49
C LEU A 224 -2.43 27.45 -17.09
N TYR A 225 -2.34 28.61 -16.45
CA TYR A 225 -2.79 28.81 -15.06
C TYR A 225 -3.79 29.96 -14.94
N ALA A 226 -4.49 30.02 -13.81
CA ALA A 226 -5.34 31.14 -13.43
C ALA A 226 -4.76 31.80 -12.16
N PRO A 227 -4.38 33.09 -12.20
CA PRO A 227 -3.96 33.83 -11.01
C PRO A 227 -5.13 33.96 -10.04
N CYS A 228 -4.83 33.96 -8.74
CA CYS A 228 -5.82 33.86 -7.67
C CYS A 228 -6.45 35.22 -7.29
N MET A 229 -6.25 36.26 -8.08
CA MET A 229 -6.68 37.62 -7.74
C MET A 229 -7.71 38.13 -8.77
N PHE A 230 -8.74 38.79 -8.24
CA PHE A 230 -9.88 39.44 -8.92
C PHE A 230 -11.06 38.55 -9.32
N ILE A 231 -12.04 38.38 -8.41
CA ILE A 231 -13.44 38.83 -8.53
C ILE A 231 -13.95 39.04 -7.08
N CYS A 232 -13.71 40.22 -6.51
CA CYS A 232 -14.54 40.75 -5.42
C CYS A 232 -14.23 42.23 -5.18
N SER A 233 -14.56 43.10 -6.14
CA SER A 233 -14.59 44.54 -5.86
C SER A 233 -15.74 45.23 -6.60
N ARG A 234 -16.79 45.50 -5.81
CA ARG A 234 -17.81 46.57 -5.91
C ARG A 234 -18.48 46.80 -7.27
N LEU A 235 -19.74 46.36 -7.35
CA LEU A 235 -20.88 47.23 -7.66
C LEU A 235 -22.14 46.66 -7.01
N ASN A 236 -22.99 47.56 -6.54
CA ASN A 236 -24.17 47.30 -5.70
C ASN A 236 -25.15 46.27 -6.28
N SER A 237 -25.82 45.58 -5.35
CA SER A 237 -27.16 44.96 -5.42
C SER A 237 -27.43 43.91 -6.51
N ASP A 238 -27.58 42.67 -6.05
CA ASP A 238 -28.59 41.70 -6.49
C ASP A 238 -28.66 41.25 -7.96
N LEU A 239 -27.54 41.03 -8.66
CA LEU A 239 -27.58 40.22 -9.88
C LEU A 239 -26.23 39.57 -10.23
N CYS A 240 -25.97 38.39 -9.67
CA CYS A 240 -25.04 37.43 -10.28
C CYS A 240 -25.86 36.48 -11.16
N ILE A 241 -25.94 36.75 -12.46
CA ILE A 241 -26.49 35.78 -13.43
C ILE A 241 -25.38 34.78 -13.74
N CYS A 242 -25.46 33.60 -13.14
CA CYS A 242 -24.78 32.40 -13.62
C CYS A 242 -25.71 31.75 -14.65
N ASP A 243 -25.25 31.61 -15.88
CA ASP A 243 -26.00 30.90 -16.91
C ASP A 243 -26.07 29.40 -16.61
N SER A 244 -27.19 28.80 -17.02
CA SER A 244 -27.94 27.78 -16.28
C SER A 244 -27.55 26.31 -16.52
N TYR A 245 -26.29 25.90 -16.31
CA TYR A 245 -25.89 24.49 -16.54
C TYR A 245 -25.08 23.75 -15.46
N TRP A 246 -24.92 24.30 -14.25
CA TRP A 246 -24.31 23.56 -13.13
C TRP A 246 -25.03 23.85 -11.80
N LEU A 247 -26.07 23.08 -11.50
CA LEU A 247 -26.71 23.02 -10.18
C LEU A 247 -26.42 21.65 -9.55
N ASN A 248 -25.42 21.59 -8.66
CA ASN A 248 -25.68 21.33 -7.25
C ASN A 248 -24.40 21.34 -6.39
N THR A 249 -24.52 22.07 -5.27
CA THR A 249 -23.66 22.14 -4.08
C THR A 249 -22.30 22.86 -4.17
N ASP A 250 -22.23 23.98 -3.45
CA ASP A 250 -21.06 24.68 -2.89
C ASP A 250 -20.46 25.89 -3.61
N CYS A 251 -21.32 26.87 -3.96
CA CYS A 251 -20.89 28.28 -4.01
C CYS A 251 -21.07 28.93 -2.62
N ALA A 252 -20.24 28.53 -1.66
CA ALA A 252 -19.90 29.37 -0.52
C ALA A 252 -18.50 29.94 -0.76
N ALA A 253 -18.31 31.22 -0.43
CA ALA A 253 -17.12 32.02 -0.66
C ALA A 253 -15.76 31.31 -0.37
N GLU A 254 -14.71 31.71 -1.11
CA GLU A 254 -13.28 31.32 -0.96
C GLU A 254 -12.71 30.13 -1.79
N LYS A 255 -12.89 30.07 -3.12
CA LYS A 255 -12.15 29.07 -3.93
C LYS A 255 -11.40 29.67 -5.11
N GLY A 256 -10.22 30.19 -4.84
CA GLY A 256 -9.14 30.25 -5.83
C GLY A 256 -8.53 28.87 -6.07
N CYS A 257 -7.90 28.64 -7.23
CA CYS A 257 -7.34 27.34 -7.59
C CYS A 257 -6.06 27.02 -6.78
N GLY A 258 -6.21 26.40 -5.59
CA GLY A 258 -5.08 25.97 -4.74
C GLY A 258 -4.05 25.10 -5.46
N HIS A 259 -4.46 24.34 -6.48
CA HIS A 259 -3.57 23.50 -7.30
C HIS A 259 -2.56 24.33 -8.13
N CYS A 260 -2.94 25.52 -8.63
CA CYS A 260 -2.03 26.41 -9.37
C CYS A 260 -0.99 27.03 -8.43
N LYS A 261 -1.38 27.40 -7.20
CA LYS A 261 -0.49 27.97 -6.20
C LYS A 261 0.59 26.97 -5.78
N MET A 262 0.21 25.70 -5.63
CA MET A 262 1.13 24.63 -5.20
C MET A 262 2.14 24.22 -6.29
N VAL A 263 1.74 24.22 -7.57
CA VAL A 263 2.60 23.71 -8.64
C VAL A 263 3.63 24.73 -9.14
N LYS A 264 3.37 26.02 -8.93
CA LYS A 264 4.25 27.11 -9.36
C LYS A 264 5.72 26.96 -8.88
N PRO A 265 6.01 26.73 -7.58
CA PRO A 265 7.40 26.53 -7.13
C PRO A 265 8.06 25.29 -7.76
N GLU A 266 7.33 24.17 -7.86
CA GLU A 266 7.83 22.93 -8.47
C GLU A 266 8.20 23.14 -9.95
N PHE A 267 7.37 23.89 -10.68
CA PHE A 267 7.58 24.21 -12.10
C PHE A 267 8.78 25.13 -12.33
N ILE A 268 9.01 26.10 -11.43
CA ILE A 268 10.19 26.99 -11.47
C ILE A 268 11.47 26.19 -11.18
N GLN A 269 11.47 25.35 -10.13
CA GLN A 269 12.63 24.52 -9.79
C GLN A 269 13.01 23.55 -10.92
N ALA A 270 12.02 22.97 -11.59
CA ALA A 270 12.26 22.13 -12.76
C ALA A 270 12.92 22.92 -13.90
N ALA A 271 12.49 24.16 -14.16
CA ALA A 271 13.09 25.00 -15.19
C ALA A 271 14.57 25.33 -14.89
N GLU A 272 14.88 25.61 -13.63
CA GLU A 272 16.25 25.86 -13.17
C GLU A 272 17.14 24.62 -13.32
N ARG A 273 16.62 23.45 -12.94
CA ARG A 273 17.35 22.19 -13.04
C ARG A 273 17.58 21.77 -14.49
N LEU A 274 16.59 21.94 -15.37
CA LEU A 274 16.74 21.72 -16.81
C LEU A 274 17.83 22.60 -17.41
N ALA A 275 17.85 23.89 -17.03
CA ALA A 275 18.87 24.82 -17.48
C ALA A 275 20.26 24.48 -16.93
N LYS A 276 20.36 24.04 -15.67
CA LYS A 276 21.61 23.62 -15.02
C LYS A 276 22.21 22.37 -15.68
N ASP A 277 21.36 21.41 -16.04
CA ASP A 277 21.78 20.13 -16.62
C ASP A 277 21.92 20.18 -18.16
N GLY A 278 21.65 21.33 -18.78
CA GLY A 278 21.80 21.54 -20.22
C GLY A 278 20.82 20.72 -21.07
N ILE A 279 19.63 20.42 -20.56
CA ILE A 279 18.61 19.64 -21.26
C ILE A 279 17.90 20.54 -22.28
N ASP A 280 17.74 20.06 -23.52
CA ASP A 280 17.02 20.76 -24.60
C ASP A 280 15.51 20.75 -24.35
N GLY A 281 15.04 21.72 -23.56
CA GLY A 281 13.64 21.87 -23.19
C GLY A 281 13.36 23.18 -22.47
N VAL A 282 12.26 23.84 -22.84
CA VAL A 282 11.87 25.13 -22.23
C VAL A 282 10.55 25.01 -21.51
N LEU A 283 10.50 25.50 -20.27
CA LEU A 283 9.27 25.65 -19.51
C LEU A 283 8.74 27.08 -19.68
N ALA A 284 7.46 27.19 -20.01
CA ALA A 284 6.78 28.47 -20.22
C ALA A 284 5.48 28.53 -19.42
N ALA A 285 5.02 29.73 -19.09
CA ALA A 285 3.77 29.95 -18.37
C ALA A 285 2.91 30.99 -19.08
N ILE A 286 1.60 30.78 -19.08
CA ILE A 286 0.62 31.70 -19.64
C ILE A 286 -0.57 31.81 -18.68
N ASP A 287 -0.97 33.05 -18.40
CA ASP A 287 -2.20 33.33 -17.67
C ASP A 287 -3.40 33.10 -18.61
N ALA A 288 -4.09 31.99 -18.43
CA ALA A 288 -5.22 31.62 -19.27
C ALA A 288 -6.51 32.39 -18.95
N THR A 289 -6.54 33.21 -17.89
CA THR A 289 -7.69 34.08 -17.59
C THR A 289 -7.69 35.34 -18.45
N THR A 290 -6.50 35.86 -18.74
CA THR A 290 -6.27 37.03 -19.59
C THR A 290 -6.05 36.64 -21.06
N ASN A 291 -5.45 35.48 -21.32
CA ASN A 291 -5.12 34.99 -22.66
C ASN A 291 -6.13 33.94 -23.15
N LYS A 292 -7.38 34.39 -23.36
CA LYS A 292 -8.51 33.51 -23.71
C LYS A 292 -8.36 32.82 -25.05
N LYS A 293 -7.72 33.46 -26.05
CA LYS A 293 -7.58 32.87 -27.40
C LYS A 293 -6.75 31.59 -27.33
N THR A 294 -5.65 31.61 -26.59
CA THR A 294 -4.80 30.42 -26.40
C THR A 294 -5.51 29.36 -25.55
N ALA A 295 -6.22 29.76 -24.49
CA ALA A 295 -6.95 28.84 -23.62
C ALA A 295 -8.06 28.08 -24.38
N GLU A 296 -8.83 28.78 -25.22
CA GLU A 296 -9.87 28.22 -26.08
C GLU A 296 -9.26 27.32 -27.17
N ARG A 297 -8.20 27.78 -27.85
CA ARG A 297 -7.50 27.02 -28.92
C ARG A 297 -7.06 25.64 -28.45
N TYR A 298 -6.57 25.53 -27.22
CA TYR A 298 -6.09 24.28 -26.63
C TYR A 298 -7.09 23.61 -25.68
N LYS A 299 -8.36 24.04 -25.69
CA LYS A 299 -9.47 23.42 -24.94
C LYS A 299 -9.13 23.25 -23.45
N VAL A 300 -8.74 24.32 -22.77
CA VAL A 300 -8.43 24.26 -21.33
C VAL A 300 -9.74 24.11 -20.54
N GLU A 301 -9.95 22.95 -19.93
CA GLU A 301 -11.17 22.62 -19.16
C GLU A 301 -10.99 22.83 -17.64
N GLY A 302 -9.75 23.07 -17.20
CA GLY A 302 -9.42 23.28 -15.80
C GLY A 302 -7.98 23.74 -15.59
N TYR A 303 -7.66 24.18 -14.38
CA TYR A 303 -6.35 24.72 -14.03
C TYR A 303 -5.71 23.94 -12.87
N PRO A 304 -4.38 23.76 -12.84
CA PRO A 304 -3.44 24.06 -13.92
C PRO A 304 -3.54 23.04 -15.06
N THR A 305 -3.35 23.49 -16.31
CA THR A 305 -3.21 22.61 -17.48
C THR A 305 -1.80 22.73 -18.04
N PHE A 306 -1.17 21.60 -18.36
CA PHE A 306 0.15 21.56 -18.98
C PHE A 306 0.04 21.07 -20.43
N ALA A 307 0.41 21.93 -21.38
CA ALA A 307 0.39 21.61 -22.81
C ALA A 307 1.83 21.47 -23.32
N TYR A 308 2.16 20.31 -23.88
CA TYR A 308 3.47 20.02 -24.43
C TYR A 308 3.50 20.21 -25.95
N PHE A 309 4.57 20.86 -26.42
CA PHE A 309 4.82 21.15 -27.82
C PHE A 309 6.14 20.49 -28.23
N LYS A 310 6.05 19.60 -29.23
CA LYS A 310 7.17 18.85 -29.77
C LYS A 310 7.32 19.22 -31.24
N ASN A 311 8.54 19.56 -31.65
CA ASN A 311 8.85 20.01 -33.00
C ASN A 311 7.93 21.14 -33.49
N ARG A 312 7.71 22.14 -32.62
CA ARG A 312 6.93 23.37 -32.90
C ARG A 312 5.44 23.13 -33.16
N LYS A 313 4.94 21.94 -32.82
CA LYS A 313 3.52 21.59 -32.92
C LYS A 313 3.01 21.15 -31.56
N PHE A 314 1.73 21.41 -31.29
CA PHE A 314 1.06 20.83 -30.14
C PHE A 314 1.15 19.31 -30.24
N ALA A 315 1.61 18.69 -29.15
CA ALA A 315 1.77 17.26 -29.06
C ALA A 315 0.62 16.68 -28.22
N TRP A 316 0.64 16.94 -26.90
CA TRP A 316 -0.37 16.44 -25.96
C TRP A 316 -0.36 17.24 -24.66
N LYS A 317 -1.36 17.00 -23.80
CA LYS A 317 -1.39 17.51 -22.43
C LYS A 317 -0.80 16.48 -21.48
N ILE A 318 -0.16 16.94 -20.40
CA ILE A 318 0.34 16.05 -19.32
C ILE A 318 -0.34 16.37 -18.00
N ASN A 319 -0.29 15.43 -17.06
CA ASN A 319 -0.80 15.60 -15.70
C ASN A 319 0.31 15.33 -14.67
N GLU A 320 1.36 16.14 -14.73
CA GLU A 320 2.48 16.12 -13.79
C GLU A 320 2.41 17.36 -12.87
N ARG A 321 2.89 17.24 -11.63
CA ARG A 321 2.75 18.30 -10.61
C ARG A 321 3.97 18.46 -9.70
N THR A 322 5.05 17.74 -9.99
CA THR A 322 6.27 17.70 -9.17
C THR A 322 7.47 18.14 -10.00
N GLU A 323 8.48 18.72 -9.34
CA GLU A 323 9.74 19.11 -9.96
C GLU A 323 10.40 17.94 -10.71
N ASP A 324 10.63 16.81 -10.03
CA ASP A 324 11.20 15.59 -10.63
C ASP A 324 10.40 15.11 -11.83
N GLY A 325 9.07 15.16 -11.76
CA GLY A 325 8.21 14.74 -12.84
C GLY A 325 8.36 15.62 -14.08
N PHE A 326 8.35 16.95 -13.91
CA PHE A 326 8.57 17.88 -15.02
C PHE A 326 9.96 17.70 -15.62
N TYR A 327 10.99 17.57 -14.78
CA TYR A 327 12.37 17.34 -15.21
C TYR A 327 12.50 16.05 -16.02
N ASN A 328 12.01 14.92 -15.49
CA ASN A 328 12.10 13.62 -16.15
C ASN A 328 11.29 13.57 -17.45
N PHE A 329 10.11 14.20 -17.48
CA PHE A 329 9.31 14.32 -18.69
C PHE A 329 10.05 15.12 -19.76
N MET A 330 10.62 16.28 -19.44
CA MET A 330 11.35 17.10 -20.41
C MET A 330 12.64 16.43 -20.89
N LYS A 331 13.28 15.61 -20.04
CA LYS A 331 14.44 14.79 -20.40
C LYS A 331 14.11 13.68 -21.39
N ASN A 332 12.94 13.06 -21.26
CA ASN A 332 12.47 12.00 -22.16
C ASN A 332 10.95 12.10 -22.39
N PRO A 333 10.50 12.95 -23.33
CA PRO A 333 9.09 13.23 -23.53
C PRO A 333 8.42 12.06 -24.28
N VAL A 334 7.70 11.25 -23.50
CA VAL A 334 6.86 10.15 -23.98
C VAL A 334 5.40 10.60 -24.05
N GLU A 335 4.71 10.24 -25.13
CA GLU A 335 3.27 10.48 -25.26
C GLU A 335 2.52 9.73 -24.15
N PRO A 336 1.68 10.40 -23.35
CA PRO A 336 0.86 9.73 -22.36
C PRO A 336 -0.06 8.76 -23.10
N PRO A 337 -0.34 7.58 -22.51
CA PRO A 337 -1.31 6.67 -23.11
C PRO A 337 -2.64 7.42 -23.31
N PRO A 338 -3.37 7.14 -24.41
CA PRO A 338 -4.65 7.77 -24.68
C PRO A 338 -5.56 7.74 -23.44
N PRO A 339 -6.36 8.81 -23.20
CA PRO A 339 -7.33 8.80 -22.12
C PRO A 339 -8.19 7.55 -22.22
N GLU A 340 -8.18 6.75 -21.16
CA GLU A 340 -8.93 5.50 -21.14
C GLU A 340 -10.42 5.79 -21.37
N LEU A 341 -11.02 5.14 -22.36
CA LEU A 341 -12.45 5.29 -22.64
C LEU A 341 -13.26 4.94 -21.38
N SER A 342 -14.29 5.74 -21.10
CA SER A 342 -15.23 5.47 -20.01
C SER A 342 -15.77 4.05 -20.15
N TRP A 343 -16.07 3.38 -19.03
CA TRP A 343 -16.50 1.98 -19.07
C TRP A 343 -17.76 1.79 -19.94
N SER A 344 -18.60 2.82 -20.05
CA SER A 344 -19.79 2.88 -20.91
C SER A 344 -19.51 3.02 -22.40
N LYS A 345 -18.36 3.57 -22.78
CA LYS A 345 -17.98 3.80 -24.18
C LYS A 345 -16.92 2.80 -24.66
N HIS A 346 -16.52 1.86 -23.81
CA HIS A 346 -15.49 0.91 -24.14
C HIS A 346 -16.07 -0.25 -24.96
N PRO A 347 -15.50 -0.57 -26.14
CA PRO A 347 -16.05 -1.60 -27.04
C PRO A 347 -16.09 -2.99 -26.39
N ASP A 348 -15.12 -3.33 -25.55
CA ASP A 348 -15.12 -4.62 -24.84
C ASP A 348 -16.13 -4.70 -23.68
N GLY A 349 -16.71 -3.57 -23.28
CA GLY A 349 -17.64 -3.46 -22.14
C GLY A 349 -19.12 -3.62 -22.52
N VAL A 350 -19.45 -4.01 -23.75
CA VAL A 350 -20.84 -4.07 -24.27
C VAL A 350 -21.76 -4.97 -23.44
N HIS A 351 -21.22 -6.00 -22.78
CA HIS A 351 -21.98 -6.93 -21.94
C HIS A 351 -22.04 -6.52 -20.46
N VAL A 352 -21.41 -5.40 -20.08
CA VAL A 352 -21.52 -4.81 -18.75
C VAL A 352 -22.62 -3.76 -18.75
N MET A 353 -23.60 -3.94 -17.88
CA MET A 353 -24.70 -3.01 -17.71
C MET A 353 -24.30 -1.84 -16.81
N HIS A 354 -24.42 -0.62 -17.33
CA HIS A 354 -24.17 0.59 -16.53
C HIS A 354 -25.38 0.87 -15.65
N LEU A 355 -25.15 0.74 -14.34
CA LEU A 355 -26.18 0.87 -13.33
C LEU A 355 -26.15 2.28 -12.74
N THR A 356 -27.30 2.94 -12.76
CA THR A 356 -27.56 4.27 -12.18
C THR A 356 -28.54 4.15 -11.02
N ALA A 357 -28.66 5.16 -10.16
CA ALA A 357 -29.64 5.14 -9.06
C ALA A 357 -31.08 4.85 -9.54
N GLU A 358 -31.42 5.26 -10.76
CA GLU A 358 -32.75 5.08 -11.36
C GLU A 358 -33.01 3.63 -11.81
N ASN A 359 -32.03 2.99 -12.48
CA ASN A 359 -32.22 1.67 -13.08
C ASN A 359 -31.79 0.51 -12.15
N PHE A 360 -30.95 0.78 -11.14
CA PHE A 360 -30.28 -0.24 -10.32
C PHE A 360 -31.28 -1.23 -9.72
N LYS A 361 -32.28 -0.73 -8.98
CA LYS A 361 -33.24 -1.60 -8.28
C LYS A 361 -34.11 -2.39 -9.26
N ALA A 362 -34.51 -1.78 -10.37
CA ALA A 362 -35.36 -2.41 -11.37
C ALA A 362 -34.65 -3.54 -12.11
N GLU A 363 -33.40 -3.31 -12.51
CA GLU A 363 -32.65 -4.27 -13.32
C GLU A 363 -32.02 -5.40 -12.49
N VAL A 364 -31.41 -5.06 -11.34
CA VAL A 364 -30.76 -6.06 -10.47
C VAL A 364 -31.78 -7.03 -9.88
N LYS A 365 -33.00 -6.59 -9.58
CA LYS A 365 -34.07 -7.45 -9.01
C LYS A 365 -34.54 -8.53 -9.99
N LYS A 366 -34.46 -8.29 -11.30
CA LYS A 366 -34.85 -9.25 -12.35
C LYS A 366 -33.83 -10.38 -12.52
N LYS A 367 -32.62 -10.21 -11.99
CA LYS A 367 -31.47 -11.08 -12.26
C LYS A 367 -31.23 -11.98 -11.06
N LYS A 368 -31.13 -13.29 -11.32
CA LYS A 368 -30.83 -14.29 -10.28
C LYS A 368 -29.44 -14.06 -9.69
N HIS A 369 -28.50 -13.65 -10.53
CA HIS A 369 -27.12 -13.41 -10.19
C HIS A 369 -26.68 -12.05 -10.75
N ALA A 370 -26.33 -11.10 -9.89
CA ALA A 370 -25.84 -9.80 -10.30
C ALA A 370 -24.49 -9.53 -9.62
N LEU A 371 -23.41 -9.47 -10.41
CA LEU A 371 -22.08 -9.09 -9.94
C LEU A 371 -21.81 -7.63 -10.32
N ILE A 372 -21.63 -6.76 -9.34
CA ILE A 372 -21.62 -5.31 -9.53
C ILE A 372 -20.30 -4.74 -9.05
N ILE A 373 -19.58 -4.05 -9.93
CA ILE A 373 -18.35 -3.33 -9.58
C ILE A 373 -18.65 -1.85 -9.35
N PHE A 374 -18.35 -1.38 -8.15
CA PHE A 374 -18.37 0.03 -7.77
C PHE A 374 -16.97 0.60 -7.96
N TYR A 375 -16.82 1.58 -8.86
CA TYR A 375 -15.53 2.09 -9.29
C TYR A 375 -15.49 3.62 -9.38
N ALA A 376 -14.28 4.15 -9.58
CA ALA A 376 -14.04 5.53 -10.00
C ALA A 376 -13.14 5.53 -11.26
N PRO A 377 -13.35 6.41 -12.26
CA PRO A 377 -12.58 6.40 -13.50
C PRO A 377 -11.06 6.60 -13.32
N TRP A 378 -10.66 7.28 -12.26
CA TRP A 378 -9.26 7.55 -11.92
C TRP A 378 -8.61 6.46 -11.05
N CYS A 379 -9.37 5.46 -10.58
CA CYS A 379 -8.87 4.42 -9.67
C CYS A 379 -8.02 3.37 -10.40
N GLY A 380 -6.71 3.34 -10.12
CA GLY A 380 -5.77 2.41 -10.77
C GLY A 380 -6.08 0.91 -10.56
N TYR A 381 -6.60 0.52 -9.39
CA TYR A 381 -7.03 -0.86 -9.12
C TYR A 381 -8.25 -1.26 -9.97
N CYS A 382 -9.17 -0.31 -10.18
CA CYS A 382 -10.36 -0.48 -10.99
C CYS A 382 -9.98 -0.69 -12.47
N LYS A 383 -9.03 0.12 -12.96
CA LYS A 383 -8.46 -0.02 -14.31
C LYS A 383 -7.86 -1.40 -14.57
N ARG A 384 -7.17 -1.97 -13.57
CA ARG A 384 -6.62 -3.34 -13.67
C ARG A 384 -7.68 -4.44 -13.68
N ALA A 385 -8.79 -4.26 -12.94
CA ALA A 385 -9.87 -5.25 -12.90
C ALA A 385 -10.77 -5.21 -14.15
N LYS A 386 -10.87 -4.04 -14.80
CA LYS A 386 -11.73 -3.78 -15.97
C LYS A 386 -11.65 -4.83 -17.08
N PRO A 387 -10.48 -5.18 -17.66
CA PRO A 387 -10.42 -6.12 -18.79
C PRO A 387 -10.97 -7.49 -18.42
N ASN A 388 -10.58 -8.03 -17.26
CA ASN A 388 -11.02 -9.34 -16.80
C ASN A 388 -12.51 -9.37 -16.42
N PHE A 389 -13.02 -8.26 -15.88
CA PHE A 389 -14.45 -8.11 -15.59
C PHE A 389 -15.29 -8.05 -16.87
N PHE A 390 -14.79 -7.36 -17.91
CA PHE A 390 -15.44 -7.31 -19.23
C PHE A 390 -15.45 -8.67 -19.90
N GLU A 391 -14.32 -9.37 -19.88
CA GLU A 391 -14.24 -10.72 -20.42
C GLU A 391 -15.20 -11.69 -19.71
N ALA A 392 -15.27 -11.63 -18.38
CA ALA A 392 -16.20 -12.46 -17.60
C ALA A 392 -17.67 -12.15 -17.95
N SER A 393 -18.00 -10.86 -18.11
CA SER A 393 -19.33 -10.43 -18.52
C SER A 393 -19.71 -10.94 -19.90
N LYS A 394 -18.76 -10.97 -20.84
CA LYS A 394 -18.95 -11.47 -22.20
C LYS A 394 -19.18 -12.98 -22.20
N THR A 395 -18.40 -13.73 -21.43
CA THR A 395 -18.53 -15.18 -21.32
C THR A 395 -19.88 -15.61 -20.76
N LEU A 396 -20.37 -14.91 -19.74
CA LEU A 396 -21.66 -15.22 -19.10
C LEU A 396 -22.87 -14.48 -19.71
N ALA A 397 -22.67 -13.75 -20.81
CA ALA A 397 -23.72 -12.95 -21.45
C ALA A 397 -24.89 -13.79 -22.01
N THR A 398 -24.67 -15.08 -22.28
CA THR A 398 -25.69 -15.99 -22.83
C THR A 398 -26.73 -16.40 -21.79
N ASP A 399 -26.40 -16.35 -20.49
CA ASP A 399 -27.36 -16.65 -19.43
C ASP A 399 -28.11 -15.38 -19.01
N ALA A 400 -29.36 -15.26 -19.47
CA ALA A 400 -30.22 -14.11 -19.16
C ALA A 400 -30.48 -13.89 -17.65
N ARG A 401 -30.20 -14.89 -16.80
CA ARG A 401 -30.35 -14.81 -15.34
C ARG A 401 -29.17 -14.09 -14.68
N ILE A 402 -28.05 -13.94 -15.39
CA ILE A 402 -26.82 -13.33 -14.92
C ILE A 402 -26.73 -11.89 -15.43
N VAL A 403 -26.16 -10.98 -14.62
CA VAL A 403 -25.76 -9.65 -15.08
C VAL A 403 -24.47 -9.23 -14.41
N PHE A 404 -23.59 -8.60 -15.21
CA PHE A 404 -22.43 -7.87 -14.72
C PHE A 404 -22.78 -6.38 -14.77
N GLY A 405 -22.75 -5.72 -13.61
CA GLY A 405 -23.09 -4.32 -13.46
C GLY A 405 -21.86 -3.47 -13.16
N ALA A 406 -21.82 -2.24 -13.65
CA ALA A 406 -20.81 -1.25 -13.27
C ALA A 406 -21.49 0.03 -12.78
N VAL A 407 -21.03 0.55 -11.63
CA VAL A 407 -21.51 1.81 -11.04
C VAL A 407 -20.33 2.75 -10.90
N ASP A 408 -20.41 3.91 -11.57
CA ASP A 408 -19.44 4.99 -11.41
C ASP A 408 -19.80 5.82 -10.18
N CYS A 409 -19.08 5.62 -9.09
CA CYS A 409 -19.31 6.32 -7.83
C CYS A 409 -18.90 7.80 -7.84
N THR A 410 -18.25 8.28 -8.90
CA THR A 410 -17.99 9.72 -9.06
C THR A 410 -19.23 10.48 -9.53
N VAL A 411 -20.13 9.78 -10.22
CA VAL A 411 -21.43 10.26 -10.70
C VAL A 411 -22.55 9.84 -9.74
N GLU A 412 -22.69 8.54 -9.47
CA GLU A 412 -23.78 7.92 -8.70
C GLU A 412 -23.48 7.89 -7.18
N ARG A 413 -23.14 9.05 -6.62
CA ARG A 413 -22.64 9.16 -5.23
C ARG A 413 -23.64 8.63 -4.19
N SER A 414 -24.93 8.94 -4.34
CA SER A 414 -25.99 8.53 -3.42
C SER A 414 -26.15 7.01 -3.38
N LEU A 415 -26.11 6.36 -4.53
CA LEU A 415 -26.17 4.90 -4.64
C LEU A 415 -24.96 4.23 -3.96
N CYS A 416 -23.75 4.75 -4.17
CA CYS A 416 -22.55 4.21 -3.53
C CYS A 416 -22.54 4.41 -2.00
N GLN A 417 -23.12 5.51 -1.50
CA GLN A 417 -23.34 5.72 -0.07
C GLN A 417 -24.39 4.75 0.51
N GLU A 418 -25.51 4.54 -0.20
CA GLU A 418 -26.56 3.58 0.20
C GLU A 418 -25.98 2.17 0.37
N TYR A 419 -25.09 1.75 -0.53
CA TYR A 419 -24.40 0.46 -0.49
C TYR A 419 -23.13 0.45 0.39
N LYS A 420 -22.86 1.54 1.13
CA LYS A 420 -21.73 1.66 2.09
C LYS A 420 -20.36 1.34 1.45
N ILE A 421 -20.13 1.84 0.25
CA ILE A 421 -18.85 1.66 -0.46
C ILE A 421 -17.80 2.58 0.17
N GLN A 422 -16.76 1.99 0.78
CA GLN A 422 -15.69 2.73 1.50
C GLN A 422 -14.40 2.87 0.68
N GLY A 423 -14.27 2.13 -0.42
CA GLY A 423 -13.07 2.13 -1.25
C GLY A 423 -13.33 1.53 -2.62
N PHE A 424 -12.38 1.71 -3.54
CA PHE A 424 -12.51 1.29 -4.93
C PHE A 424 -11.35 0.37 -5.38
N PRO A 425 -11.64 -0.67 -6.19
CA PRO A 425 -12.97 -1.16 -6.52
C PRO A 425 -13.58 -1.92 -5.34
N THR A 426 -14.89 -1.82 -5.15
CA THR A 426 -15.64 -2.77 -4.31
C THR A 426 -16.57 -3.55 -5.24
N ILE A 427 -16.48 -4.88 -5.21
CA ILE A 427 -17.31 -5.75 -6.06
C ILE A 427 -18.31 -6.46 -5.16
N VAL A 428 -19.58 -6.37 -5.51
CA VAL A 428 -20.69 -6.90 -4.72
C VAL A 428 -21.52 -7.84 -5.57
N TYR A 429 -21.82 -9.00 -5.02
CA TYR A 429 -22.81 -9.90 -5.58
C TYR A 429 -24.17 -9.74 -4.89
N LEU A 430 -25.22 -9.74 -5.70
CA LEU A 430 -26.61 -9.72 -5.27
C LEU A 430 -27.39 -10.81 -5.99
N SER A 431 -28.27 -11.50 -5.26
CA SER A 431 -29.24 -12.43 -5.83
C SER A 431 -30.64 -11.84 -5.78
N TYR A 432 -31.25 -11.63 -6.95
CA TYR A 432 -32.54 -10.93 -7.08
C TYR A 432 -32.58 -9.58 -6.35
N GLY A 433 -31.46 -8.84 -6.37
CA GLY A 433 -31.29 -7.56 -5.66
C GLY A 433 -31.19 -7.66 -4.14
N LYS A 434 -31.08 -8.87 -3.58
CA LYS A 434 -30.95 -9.15 -2.15
C LYS A 434 -29.68 -9.95 -1.87
N ASN A 435 -29.45 -10.29 -0.60
CA ASN A 435 -28.34 -11.14 -0.15
C ASN A 435 -26.98 -10.63 -0.63
N ARG A 436 -26.61 -9.44 -0.15
CA ARG A 436 -25.31 -8.84 -0.42
C ARG A 436 -24.19 -9.77 0.03
N ILE A 437 -23.30 -10.10 -0.89
CA ILE A 437 -22.04 -10.78 -0.63
C ILE A 437 -20.92 -9.95 -1.25
N ASP A 438 -19.94 -9.55 -0.44
CA ASP A 438 -18.78 -8.83 -0.93
C ASP A 438 -17.81 -9.82 -1.58
N TYR A 439 -17.41 -9.53 -2.81
CA TYR A 439 -16.45 -10.34 -3.54
C TYR A 439 -15.04 -10.04 -3.04
N THR A 440 -14.39 -11.06 -2.47
CA THR A 440 -13.01 -10.98 -1.96
C THR A 440 -12.03 -11.86 -2.77
N GLY A 441 -12.46 -12.38 -3.92
CA GLY A 441 -11.64 -13.24 -4.78
C GLY A 441 -10.67 -12.44 -5.67
N GLU A 442 -9.86 -13.15 -6.44
CA GLU A 442 -8.90 -12.53 -7.37
C GLU A 442 -9.61 -11.82 -8.53
N HIS A 443 -9.02 -10.76 -9.08
CA HIS A 443 -9.63 -10.02 -10.19
C HIS A 443 -9.31 -10.64 -11.57
N GLU A 444 -9.28 -11.97 -11.65
CA GLU A 444 -9.09 -12.76 -12.89
C GLU A 444 -10.45 -13.18 -13.46
N THR A 445 -10.54 -13.35 -14.78
CA THR A 445 -11.78 -13.69 -15.52
C THR A 445 -12.45 -14.94 -14.95
N ALA A 446 -11.68 -16.01 -14.74
CA ALA A 446 -12.18 -17.29 -14.21
C ALA A 446 -12.74 -17.17 -12.78
N SER A 447 -12.13 -16.32 -11.95
CA SER A 447 -12.56 -16.11 -10.56
C SER A 447 -13.92 -15.40 -10.50
N PHE A 448 -14.17 -14.44 -11.38
CA PHE A 448 -15.49 -13.81 -11.50
C PHE A 448 -16.56 -14.78 -12.00
N ILE A 449 -16.26 -15.56 -13.04
CA ILE A 449 -17.19 -16.53 -13.62
C ILE A 449 -17.60 -17.55 -12.56
N SER A 450 -16.62 -18.21 -11.94
CA SER A 450 -16.87 -19.24 -10.93
C SER A 450 -17.64 -18.70 -9.74
N PHE A 451 -17.33 -17.49 -9.26
CA PHE A 451 -18.06 -16.91 -8.14
C PHE A 451 -19.55 -16.67 -8.44
N VAL A 452 -19.87 -16.23 -9.66
CA VAL A 452 -21.24 -16.00 -10.11
C VAL A 452 -21.99 -17.33 -10.29
N GLU A 453 -21.36 -18.31 -10.94
CA GLU A 453 -21.94 -19.65 -11.15
C GLU A 453 -22.23 -20.37 -9.84
N ASN A 454 -21.36 -20.18 -8.84
CA ASN A 454 -21.54 -20.72 -7.49
C ASN A 454 -22.51 -19.90 -6.62
N GLY A 455 -23.27 -18.97 -7.21
CA GLY A 455 -24.32 -18.23 -6.54
C GLY A 455 -23.83 -17.22 -5.51
N GLY A 456 -22.63 -16.66 -5.71
CA GLY A 456 -21.99 -15.74 -4.78
C GLY A 456 -21.33 -16.43 -3.58
N HIS A 457 -21.27 -17.77 -3.60
CA HIS A 457 -20.35 -18.49 -2.73
C HIS A 457 -19.01 -18.60 -3.44
N ILE A 458 -17.92 -18.29 -2.75
CA ILE A 458 -16.61 -18.80 -3.14
C ILE A 458 -16.75 -20.32 -2.94
N SER A 459 -16.92 -21.06 -4.03
CA SER A 459 -16.97 -22.51 -3.97
C SER A 459 -15.75 -23.00 -3.21
N LYS A 460 -15.98 -23.76 -2.13
CA LYS A 460 -15.01 -24.78 -1.76
C LYS A 460 -15.11 -25.82 -2.87
N PRO A 461 -14.06 -26.08 -3.68
CA PRO A 461 -14.14 -27.11 -4.69
C PRO A 461 -14.51 -28.45 -4.04
N GLN A 462 -15.72 -28.93 -4.34
CA GLN A 462 -16.11 -30.30 -4.06
C GLN A 462 -15.50 -31.18 -5.16
N ASN A 463 -14.48 -31.94 -4.78
CA ASN A 463 -13.82 -32.99 -5.56
C ASN A 463 -13.39 -32.61 -6.99
N SER A 464 -12.29 -31.86 -7.09
CA SER A 464 -11.45 -31.85 -8.29
C SER A 464 -9.99 -32.02 -7.90
N ALA A 465 -9.62 -33.25 -7.55
CA ALA A 465 -8.23 -33.68 -7.53
C ALA A 465 -7.57 -33.69 -8.94
N SER A 466 -8.21 -33.09 -9.95
CA SER A 466 -7.91 -33.30 -11.37
C SER A 466 -7.62 -32.05 -12.20
N GLU A 467 -7.59 -30.83 -11.64
CA GLU A 467 -7.19 -29.63 -12.44
C GLU A 467 -6.01 -28.84 -11.86
N VAL A 468 -5.24 -29.44 -10.97
CA VAL A 468 -3.87 -29.00 -10.72
C VAL A 468 -2.96 -30.18 -10.98
N ASP A 469 -2.55 -30.36 -12.24
CA ASP A 469 -1.69 -31.48 -12.67
C ASP A 469 -0.32 -31.42 -11.98
N PHE A 470 -0.18 -32.01 -10.80
CA PHE A 470 1.09 -32.21 -10.11
C PHE A 470 1.83 -33.46 -10.62
N GLY A 471 1.35 -34.10 -11.70
CA GLY A 471 1.82 -35.40 -12.18
C GLY A 471 1.37 -36.56 -11.29
N SER A 472 1.64 -37.80 -11.72
CA SER A 472 1.31 -39.03 -10.97
C SER A 472 2.18 -39.26 -9.72
N VAL A 473 3.24 -38.47 -9.55
CA VAL A 473 4.26 -38.64 -8.50
C VAL A 473 3.85 -37.96 -7.19
N VAL A 474 2.93 -36.98 -7.25
CA VAL A 474 2.45 -36.23 -6.08
C VAL A 474 0.99 -36.60 -5.81
N THR A 475 0.70 -37.10 -4.62
CA THR A 475 -0.64 -37.59 -4.26
C THR A 475 -1.53 -36.44 -3.78
N VAL A 476 -2.74 -36.31 -4.35
CA VAL A 476 -3.74 -35.37 -3.83
C VAL A 476 -4.46 -35.99 -2.64
N LEU A 477 -4.52 -35.28 -1.51
CA LEU A 477 -5.16 -35.73 -0.28
C LEU A 477 -6.43 -34.94 0.02
N ASP A 478 -7.45 -35.66 0.44
CA ASP A 478 -8.71 -35.17 1.01
C ASP A 478 -8.77 -35.42 2.53
N ALA A 479 -9.85 -35.02 3.19
CA ALA A 479 -9.99 -35.19 4.64
C ALA A 479 -9.91 -36.66 5.12
N LEU A 480 -10.29 -37.64 4.30
CA LEU A 480 -10.34 -39.06 4.67
C LEU A 480 -9.04 -39.81 4.36
N SER A 481 -8.35 -39.40 3.31
CA SER A 481 -7.05 -39.94 2.88
C SER A 481 -5.89 -39.26 3.60
N PHE A 482 -6.03 -38.02 4.04
CA PHE A 482 -4.99 -37.29 4.75
C PHE A 482 -4.54 -38.02 6.02
N GLU A 483 -5.45 -38.27 6.96
CA GLU A 483 -5.13 -38.92 8.25
C GLU A 483 -4.53 -40.31 8.04
N ARG A 484 -5.09 -41.11 7.13
CA ARG A 484 -4.54 -42.44 6.78
C ARG A 484 -3.13 -42.36 6.20
N THR A 485 -2.89 -41.39 5.32
CA THR A 485 -1.61 -41.26 4.61
C THR A 485 -0.50 -40.81 5.56
N ILE A 486 -0.75 -39.82 6.42
CA ILE A 486 0.25 -39.34 7.38
C ILE A 486 0.60 -40.36 8.48
N SER A 487 -0.33 -41.26 8.83
CA SER A 487 -0.06 -42.34 9.79
C SER A 487 0.73 -43.51 9.18
N SER A 488 0.69 -43.68 7.85
CA SER A 488 1.29 -44.82 7.15
C SER A 488 2.79 -44.71 6.87
N GLY A 489 3.41 -43.54 7.13
CA GLY A 489 4.85 -43.34 6.91
C GLY A 489 5.23 -41.87 6.78
N ASN A 490 6.35 -41.61 6.11
CA ASN A 490 6.86 -40.25 5.92
C ASN A 490 6.17 -39.60 4.72
N VAL A 491 5.56 -38.43 4.94
CA VAL A 491 4.79 -37.71 3.92
C VAL A 491 5.14 -36.23 3.92
N PHE A 492 5.49 -35.67 2.77
CA PHE A 492 5.68 -34.24 2.61
C PHE A 492 4.45 -33.62 1.95
N VAL A 493 3.68 -32.83 2.71
CA VAL A 493 2.43 -32.24 2.26
C VAL A 493 2.59 -30.75 1.95
N MET A 494 2.15 -30.33 0.77
CA MET A 494 1.94 -28.92 0.42
C MET A 494 0.45 -28.56 0.51
N PHE A 495 0.13 -27.65 1.41
CA PHE A 495 -1.18 -27.02 1.56
C PHE A 495 -1.25 -25.79 0.65
N PHE A 496 -2.14 -25.82 -0.33
CA PHE A 496 -2.18 -24.80 -1.37
C PHE A 496 -3.61 -24.36 -1.70
N SER A 497 -3.71 -23.39 -2.59
CA SER A 497 -4.95 -22.99 -3.21
C SER A 497 -4.75 -22.95 -4.74
N PRO A 498 -5.72 -23.40 -5.56
CA PRO A 498 -5.59 -23.42 -7.02
C PRO A 498 -5.32 -22.06 -7.65
N TRP A 499 -5.84 -20.98 -7.05
CA TRP A 499 -5.69 -19.61 -7.55
C TRP A 499 -4.39 -18.92 -7.08
N CYS A 500 -3.77 -19.40 -6.01
CA CYS A 500 -2.58 -18.80 -5.42
C CYS A 500 -1.38 -18.79 -6.40
N GLY A 501 -0.98 -17.59 -6.86
CA GLY A 501 0.16 -17.40 -7.77
C GLY A 501 1.49 -17.96 -7.22
N HIS A 502 1.74 -17.81 -5.91
CA HIS A 502 2.93 -18.40 -5.26
C HIS A 502 2.92 -19.94 -5.27
N CYS A 503 1.73 -20.55 -5.31
CA CYS A 503 1.52 -21.99 -5.35
C CYS A 503 1.75 -22.51 -6.78
N LYS A 504 1.28 -21.77 -7.79
CA LYS A 504 1.56 -22.05 -9.21
C LYS A 504 3.08 -21.98 -9.49
N ALA A 505 3.77 -20.99 -8.93
CA ALA A 505 5.21 -20.80 -9.14
C ALA A 505 6.10 -21.91 -8.53
N VAL A 506 5.75 -22.43 -7.34
CA VAL A 506 6.55 -23.47 -6.66
C VAL A 506 6.28 -24.90 -7.13
N LYS A 507 5.15 -25.10 -7.81
CA LYS A 507 4.67 -26.42 -8.26
C LYS A 507 5.72 -27.24 -9.03
N PRO A 508 6.49 -26.69 -9.99
CA PRO A 508 7.51 -27.47 -10.70
C PRO A 508 8.61 -27.99 -9.77
N ALA A 509 9.11 -27.14 -8.85
CA ALA A 509 10.15 -27.50 -7.91
C ALA A 509 9.69 -28.58 -6.90
N PHE A 510 8.43 -28.50 -6.45
CA PHE A 510 7.87 -29.50 -5.54
C PHE A 510 7.67 -30.86 -6.20
N ARG A 511 7.26 -30.87 -7.49
CA ARG A 511 7.14 -32.08 -8.29
C ARG A 511 8.51 -32.72 -8.56
N GLU A 512 9.50 -31.92 -8.96
CA GLU A 512 10.86 -32.40 -9.20
C GLU A 512 11.47 -33.02 -7.93
N ALA A 513 11.22 -32.43 -6.75
CA ALA A 513 11.64 -33.01 -5.48
C ALA A 513 10.99 -34.37 -5.19
N ALA A 514 9.71 -34.52 -5.55
CA ALA A 514 8.99 -35.79 -5.43
C ALA A 514 9.58 -36.88 -6.35
N GLU A 515 9.97 -36.51 -7.57
CA GLU A 515 10.60 -37.41 -8.54
C GLU A 515 12.00 -37.85 -8.08
N GLN A 516 12.77 -36.96 -7.43
CA GLN A 516 14.11 -37.24 -6.91
C GLN A 516 14.11 -38.04 -5.58
N THR A 517 12.95 -38.22 -4.95
CA THR A 517 12.86 -38.77 -3.60
C THR A 517 12.13 -40.12 -3.56
N HIS A 518 12.84 -41.18 -3.18
CA HIS A 518 12.26 -42.53 -3.09
C HIS A 518 11.91 -43.02 -1.66
N PHE A 519 12.23 -42.27 -0.60
CA PHE A 519 12.09 -42.73 0.79
C PHE A 519 10.79 -42.26 1.50
N GLY A 520 9.87 -41.61 0.79
CA GLY A 520 8.60 -41.14 1.34
C GLY A 520 7.67 -40.57 0.26
N LYS A 521 6.45 -40.18 0.64
CA LYS A 521 5.44 -39.69 -0.32
C LYS A 521 5.37 -38.17 -0.33
N PHE A 522 5.24 -37.57 -1.51
CA PHE A 522 4.85 -36.17 -1.64
C PHE A 522 3.36 -36.07 -1.89
N ALA A 523 2.72 -35.10 -1.26
CA ALA A 523 1.30 -34.93 -1.32
C ALA A 523 0.88 -33.46 -1.33
N VAL A 524 -0.34 -33.20 -1.78
CA VAL A 524 -0.93 -31.87 -1.80
C VAL A 524 -2.32 -31.88 -1.20
N VAL A 525 -2.67 -30.79 -0.51
CA VAL A 525 -4.02 -30.57 0.02
C VAL A 525 -4.51 -29.23 -0.49
N ASP A 526 -5.64 -29.25 -1.19
CA ASP A 526 -6.33 -28.03 -1.59
C ASP A 526 -7.12 -27.48 -0.40
N CYS A 527 -6.68 -26.34 0.12
CA CYS A 527 -7.32 -25.67 1.25
C CYS A 527 -8.55 -24.86 0.89
N THR A 528 -8.79 -24.63 -0.41
CA THR A 528 -10.08 -24.12 -0.87
C THR A 528 -11.13 -25.22 -0.79
N ALA A 529 -10.80 -26.45 -1.20
CA ALA A 529 -11.68 -27.62 -1.05
C ALA A 529 -11.87 -28.01 0.43
N TRP A 530 -10.77 -28.07 1.18
CA TRP A 530 -10.72 -28.64 2.53
C TRP A 530 -10.29 -27.63 3.59
N SER A 531 -11.00 -26.51 3.68
CA SER A 531 -10.64 -25.42 4.61
C SER A 531 -10.55 -25.85 6.07
N ASP A 532 -11.38 -26.79 6.50
CA ASP A 532 -11.47 -27.21 7.90
C ASP A 532 -10.28 -28.12 8.27
N LEU A 533 -9.84 -28.96 7.32
CA LEU A 533 -8.58 -29.69 7.43
C LEU A 533 -7.40 -28.71 7.52
N CYS A 534 -7.34 -27.71 6.66
CA CYS A 534 -6.25 -26.73 6.67
C CYS A 534 -6.23 -25.86 7.93
N LYS A 535 -7.40 -25.46 8.44
CA LYS A 535 -7.51 -24.79 9.75
C LYS A 535 -7.03 -25.69 10.89
N LYS A 536 -7.42 -26.97 10.90
CA LYS A 536 -6.95 -27.96 11.88
C LYS A 536 -5.43 -28.15 11.81
N GLN A 537 -4.86 -28.07 10.61
CA GLN A 537 -3.41 -28.10 10.38
C GLN A 537 -2.75 -26.71 10.50
N SER A 538 -3.41 -25.73 11.11
CA SER A 538 -2.90 -24.38 11.38
C SER A 538 -2.31 -23.66 10.14
N VAL A 539 -2.88 -23.90 8.95
CA VAL A 539 -2.47 -23.25 7.71
C VAL A 539 -3.03 -21.83 7.69
N LYS A 540 -2.15 -20.83 7.74
CA LYS A 540 -2.49 -19.40 7.78
C LYS A 540 -2.33 -18.68 6.44
N GLY A 541 -1.67 -19.31 5.47
CA GLY A 541 -1.40 -18.75 4.14
C GLY A 541 -0.91 -19.82 3.17
N TYR A 542 -0.85 -19.49 1.88
CA TYR A 542 -0.52 -20.44 0.82
C TYR A 542 0.71 -19.99 0.01
N PRO A 543 1.56 -20.92 -0.46
CA PRO A 543 1.61 -22.34 -0.09
C PRO A 543 2.26 -22.52 1.29
N THR A 544 1.74 -23.46 2.08
CA THR A 544 2.34 -23.91 3.35
C THR A 544 2.81 -25.35 3.19
N PHE A 545 3.98 -25.69 3.73
CA PHE A 545 4.59 -27.00 3.58
C PHE A 545 4.78 -27.65 4.95
N GLN A 546 4.40 -28.93 5.09
CA GLN A 546 4.55 -29.68 6.33
C GLN A 546 5.01 -31.11 6.03
N ILE A 547 6.00 -31.58 6.78
CA ILE A 547 6.51 -32.94 6.74
C ILE A 547 5.89 -33.71 7.89
N PHE A 548 5.27 -34.85 7.60
CA PHE A 548 4.77 -35.79 8.59
C PHE A 548 5.72 -36.97 8.65
N VAL A 549 6.23 -37.30 9.85
CA VAL A 549 7.06 -38.47 10.11
C VAL A 549 6.31 -39.33 11.12
N ASN A 550 5.79 -40.48 10.68
CA ASN A 550 4.96 -41.38 11.49
C ASN A 550 3.81 -40.65 12.23
N GLY A 551 3.05 -39.84 11.49
CA GLY A 551 1.94 -39.04 12.02
C GLY A 551 2.36 -37.78 12.79
N LYS A 552 3.64 -37.58 13.11
CA LYS A 552 4.13 -36.37 13.78
C LYS A 552 4.40 -35.26 12.77
N ARG A 553 3.71 -34.14 12.94
CA ARG A 553 3.85 -32.93 12.09
C ARG A 553 5.17 -32.21 12.37
N HIS A 554 5.83 -31.79 11.29
CA HIS A 554 6.99 -30.91 11.27
C HIS A 554 6.79 -29.83 10.21
N ASP A 555 6.80 -28.56 10.61
CA ASP A 555 6.67 -27.46 9.65
C ASP A 555 7.94 -27.31 8.81
N TYR A 556 7.75 -27.04 7.51
CA TYR A 556 8.84 -26.75 6.59
C TYR A 556 8.90 -25.25 6.29
N THR A 557 10.02 -24.64 6.65
CA THR A 557 10.33 -23.21 6.43
C THR A 557 11.60 -23.06 5.59
N GLY A 558 11.94 -24.07 4.79
CA GLY A 558 13.08 -24.01 3.88
C GLY A 558 12.77 -23.24 2.60
N ASN A 559 13.80 -23.04 1.78
CA ASN A 559 13.66 -22.43 0.47
C ASN A 559 12.79 -23.29 -0.46
N ARG A 560 12.06 -22.65 -1.37
CA ARG A 560 11.09 -23.32 -2.24
C ARG A 560 11.72 -23.92 -3.51
N THR A 561 12.85 -24.61 -3.37
CA THR A 561 13.60 -25.27 -4.47
C THR A 561 13.51 -26.79 -4.36
N SER A 562 13.66 -27.50 -5.48
CA SER A 562 13.57 -28.97 -5.52
C SER A 562 14.61 -29.64 -4.63
N SER A 563 15.86 -29.16 -4.67
CA SER A 563 16.95 -29.65 -3.83
C SER A 563 16.70 -29.45 -2.33
N ASP A 564 16.12 -28.31 -1.94
CA ASP A 564 15.86 -28.02 -0.53
C ASP A 564 14.69 -28.84 0.01
N PHE A 565 13.66 -29.08 -0.80
CA PHE A 565 12.57 -29.98 -0.45
C PHE A 565 13.07 -31.42 -0.26
N ALA A 566 13.83 -31.95 -1.22
CA ALA A 566 14.36 -33.32 -1.15
C ALA A 566 15.32 -33.50 0.05
N THR A 567 16.22 -32.53 0.26
CA THR A 567 17.20 -32.58 1.36
C THR A 567 16.52 -32.52 2.73
N ALA A 568 15.55 -31.62 2.90
CA ALA A 568 14.83 -31.49 4.17
C ALA A 568 13.99 -32.71 4.49
N PHE A 569 13.34 -33.29 3.48
CA PHE A 569 12.57 -34.51 3.66
C PHE A 569 13.49 -35.68 4.03
N LYS A 570 14.67 -35.80 3.41
CA LYS A 570 15.63 -36.87 3.69
C LYS A 570 16.16 -36.76 5.11
N LYS A 571 16.60 -35.56 5.50
CA LYS A 571 17.14 -35.27 6.82
C LYS A 571 16.16 -35.57 7.96
N ARG A 572 14.86 -35.39 7.73
CA ARG A 572 13.80 -35.63 8.73
C ARG A 572 13.30 -37.07 8.73
N GLY A 573 13.37 -37.77 7.59
CA GLY A 573 12.95 -39.16 7.43
C GLY A 573 14.00 -40.22 7.78
N THR A 574 15.24 -39.83 8.09
CA THR A 574 16.32 -40.73 8.54
C THR A 574 16.55 -40.60 10.04
N GLN A 575 16.65 -41.74 10.73
CA GLN A 575 16.95 -41.79 12.16
C GLN A 575 18.38 -42.31 12.36
N LYS A 576 19.19 -41.60 13.16
CA LYS A 576 20.54 -42.07 13.53
C LYS A 576 20.40 -43.14 14.61
N VAL A 577 20.75 -44.37 14.29
CA VAL A 577 20.81 -45.46 15.26
C VAL A 577 22.25 -45.63 15.69
N LYS A 578 22.52 -45.58 16.99
CA LYS A 578 23.83 -45.88 17.57
C LYS A 578 23.86 -47.35 17.96
N TYR A 579 24.83 -48.09 17.47
CA TYR A 579 25.09 -49.47 17.86
C TYR A 579 26.41 -49.53 18.64
N HIS A 580 26.43 -50.32 19.71
CA HIS A 580 27.65 -50.69 20.41
C HIS A 580 27.89 -52.18 20.19
N GLU A 581 28.96 -52.52 19.48
CA GLU A 581 29.38 -53.90 19.29
C GLU A 581 30.58 -54.17 20.22
N LYS A 582 30.43 -55.13 21.14
CA LYS A 582 31.55 -55.61 21.97
C LYS A 582 32.19 -56.79 21.28
N LEU A 583 33.38 -56.60 20.72
CA LEU A 583 34.24 -57.70 20.29
C LEU A 583 34.91 -58.33 21.51
N TRP A 584 34.95 -59.67 21.52
CA TRP A 584 35.42 -60.52 22.61
C TRP A 584 36.91 -60.30 22.94
N GLU A 585 37.28 -60.44 24.21
CA GLU A 585 38.60 -60.10 24.77
C GLU A 585 39.68 -61.16 24.50
N GLY A 586 40.79 -60.74 23.91
CA GLY A 586 42.13 -61.27 24.16
C GLY A 586 42.98 -60.14 24.76
N SER A 587 43.76 -60.46 25.79
CA SER A 587 44.38 -59.54 26.74
C SER A 587 45.10 -58.31 26.14
N TYR A 588 44.84 -57.16 26.78
CA TYR A 588 45.38 -55.79 26.60
C TYR A 588 44.60 -54.84 25.67
N SER A 589 43.87 -53.93 26.34
CA SER A 589 43.15 -52.73 25.88
C SER A 589 41.84 -52.93 25.10
N SER A 590 40.73 -52.49 25.71
CA SER A 590 39.43 -52.33 25.06
C SER A 590 39.40 -51.02 24.26
N PHE A 591 39.08 -51.09 22.97
CA PHE A 591 38.71 -49.92 22.18
C PHE A 591 37.20 -49.97 21.89
N ASP A 592 36.45 -49.00 22.40
CA ASP A 592 35.06 -48.79 22.00
C ASP A 592 35.07 -48.08 20.63
N ILE A 593 34.60 -48.76 19.59
CA ILE A 593 34.38 -48.14 18.28
C ILE A 593 32.89 -47.82 18.14
N GLU A 594 32.58 -46.52 18.10
CA GLU A 594 31.23 -46.03 17.88
C GLU A 594 30.95 -45.92 16.37
N VAL A 595 30.11 -46.81 15.84
CA VAL A 595 29.68 -46.77 14.43
C VAL A 595 28.28 -46.15 14.33
N ILE A 596 28.17 -45.02 13.64
CA ILE A 596 26.90 -44.32 13.41
C ILE A 596 26.42 -44.62 11.99
N LEU A 597 25.34 -45.39 11.86
CA LEU A 597 24.70 -45.67 10.57
C LEU A 597 23.45 -44.79 10.39
N GLU A 598 23.29 -44.19 9.21
CA GLU A 598 22.10 -43.43 8.82
C GLU A 598 21.15 -44.35 8.06
N VAL A 599 20.12 -44.86 8.75
CA VAL A 599 19.13 -45.78 8.18
C VAL A 599 17.75 -45.10 8.04
N PRO A 600 16.99 -45.37 6.95
CA PRO A 600 15.61 -44.91 6.81
C PRO A 600 14.72 -45.59 7.87
N THR A 601 13.80 -44.85 8.49
CA THR A 601 12.97 -45.33 9.62
C THR A 601 12.11 -46.57 9.28
N VAL A 602 11.78 -46.79 8.00
CA VAL A 602 10.96 -47.93 7.55
C VAL A 602 11.75 -49.25 7.58
N ALA A 603 13.09 -49.22 7.45
CA ALA A 603 13.92 -50.43 7.45
C ALA A 603 14.10 -51.06 8.86
N LEU A 604 13.83 -50.29 9.93
CA LEU A 604 13.97 -50.75 11.32
C LEU A 604 12.92 -51.80 11.74
N LEU A 605 11.81 -51.92 11.01
CA LEU A 605 10.74 -52.85 11.33
C LEU A 605 10.88 -54.23 10.64
N VAL A 606 11.80 -54.40 9.69
CA VAL A 606 11.91 -55.63 8.89
C VAL A 606 13.37 -56.08 8.77
N MET A 607 14.02 -56.42 9.88
CA MET A 607 15.22 -57.26 9.83
C MET A 607 15.25 -58.20 11.05
N PRO A 608 14.78 -59.45 10.94
CA PRO A 608 15.25 -60.52 11.81
C PRO A 608 16.58 -61.01 11.21
N PHE A 609 17.70 -60.47 11.68
CA PHE A 609 18.98 -61.14 11.44
C PHE A 609 19.10 -62.29 12.45
N HIS A 610 18.81 -63.51 12.00
CA HIS A 610 19.48 -64.69 12.52
C HIS A 610 20.94 -64.63 12.06
N LEU A 611 21.86 -64.68 13.03
CA LEU A 611 23.26 -65.03 12.82
C LEU A 611 23.42 -66.53 12.99
#